data_AF-A0A5H2YXI7-F1
#
_entry.id   AF-A0A5H2YXI7-F1
#
_cell.length_a   1.000
_cell.length_b   1.000
_cell.length_c   1.000
_cell.angle_alpha   90.00
_cell.angle_beta   90.00
_cell.angle_gamma   90.00
#
_symmetry.space_group_name_H-M   'P 1'
#
loop_
_entity.id
_entity.type
_entity.pdbx_description
1 polymer ?
#
loop_
_entity_poly.entity_id
_entity_poly.type
_entity_poly.pdbx_seq_one_letter_code
_entity_poly.pdbx_strand_id
1 'polypeptide(L)'
;MYIAIKHSHLLTATLSIFLTGVWTVLAWNGSRSTSGGLGGHAKMMYIAHRIVSGLAGLTGLVVTVVGPWQAMLFPYIGLAAFAVHGIAANISKKTFDVAHEARKRRVALLIQISALALSAYVMVIKTI
;
A
#
# COMPACT_ATOMS: atom_id res chain seq x y z
N MET A 1 -2.56 -5.76 -25.95
CA MET A 1 -3.30 -5.16 -24.81
C MET A 1 -2.76 -5.62 -23.45
N TYR A 2 -2.67 -6.94 -23.20
CA TYR A 2 -2.15 -7.49 -21.92
C TYR A 2 -0.75 -6.98 -21.50
N ILE A 3 0.21 -6.88 -22.44
CA ILE A 3 1.57 -6.40 -22.14
C ILE A 3 1.57 -4.96 -21.60
N ALA A 4 0.81 -4.05 -22.21
CA ALA A 4 0.70 -2.67 -21.73
C ALA A 4 0.13 -2.62 -20.30
N ILE A 5 -0.91 -3.40 -20.01
CA ILE A 5 -1.53 -3.48 -18.68
C ILE A 5 -0.53 -4.05 -17.66
N LYS A 6 0.24 -5.08 -18.03
CA LYS A 6 1.30 -5.66 -17.19
C LYS A 6 2.37 -4.63 -16.84
N HIS A 7 2.83 -3.83 -17.80
CA HIS A 7 3.81 -2.77 -17.54
C HIS A 7 3.22 -1.64 -16.68
N SER A 8 1.97 -1.25 -16.92
CA SER A 8 1.26 -0.29 -16.05
C SER A 8 1.12 -0.80 -14.62
N HIS A 9 0.82 -2.09 -14.44
CA HIS A 9 0.78 -2.72 -13.12
C HIS A 9 2.16 -2.69 -12.45
N LEU A 10 3.21 -3.06 -13.17
CA LEU A 10 4.57 -3.05 -12.62
C LEU A 10 5.00 -1.64 -12.17
N LEU A 11 4.71 -0.62 -12.99
CA LEU A 11 4.99 0.78 -12.66
C LEU A 11 4.21 1.24 -11.41
N THR A 12 2.90 1.03 -11.39
CA THR A 12 2.05 1.48 -10.28
C THR A 12 2.33 0.71 -8.99
N ALA A 13 2.62 -0.59 -9.06
CA ALA A 13 3.05 -1.41 -7.92
C ALA A 13 4.39 -0.93 -7.34
N THR A 14 5.39 -0.67 -8.20
CA THR A 14 6.69 -0.16 -7.77
C THR A 14 6.56 1.21 -7.11
N LEU A 15 5.80 2.12 -7.72
CA LEU A 15 5.55 3.45 -7.17
C LEU A 15 4.75 3.38 -5.86
N SER A 16 3.82 2.43 -5.73
CA SER A 16 3.07 2.17 -4.50
C SER A 16 3.98 1.73 -3.35
N ILE A 17 4.93 0.80 -3.60
CA ILE A 17 5.95 0.39 -2.62
C ILE A 17 6.75 1.62 -2.18
N PHE A 18 7.27 2.39 -3.14
CA PHE A 18 8.10 3.56 -2.85
C PHE A 18 7.35 4.60 -2.01
N LEU A 19 6.15 5.02 -2.43
CA LEU A 19 5.36 6.02 -1.70
C LEU A 19 4.88 5.51 -0.34
N THR A 20 4.64 4.21 -0.20
CA THR A 20 4.36 3.58 1.10
C THR A 20 5.57 3.69 2.03
N GLY A 21 6.79 3.48 1.52
CA GLY A 21 8.03 3.71 2.25
C GLY A 21 8.19 5.16 2.68
N VAL A 22 7.97 6.11 1.77
CA VAL A 22 8.03 7.55 2.09
C VAL A 22 6.99 7.92 3.16
N TRP A 23 5.75 7.45 3.04
CA TRP A 23 4.73 7.64 4.07
C TRP A 23 5.14 7.03 5.42
N THR A 24 5.73 5.84 5.41
CA THR A 24 6.20 5.16 6.62
C THR A 24 7.24 5.99 7.35
N VAL A 25 8.22 6.55 6.63
CA VAL A 25 9.23 7.43 7.20
C VAL A 25 8.60 8.69 7.79
N LEU A 26 7.71 9.35 7.04
CA LEU A 26 7.04 10.58 7.50
C LEU A 26 6.13 10.34 8.71
N ALA A 27 5.39 9.24 8.72
CA ALA A 27 4.41 8.93 9.75
C ALA A 27 4.98 8.19 10.96
N TRP A 28 6.25 7.76 10.93
CA TRP A 28 6.87 6.97 11.99
C TRP A 28 6.74 7.64 13.37
N ASN A 29 7.06 8.92 13.43
CA ASN A 29 6.98 9.72 14.65
C ASN A 29 5.66 10.51 14.78
N GLY A 30 4.82 10.50 13.74
CA GLY A 30 3.57 11.26 13.71
C GLY A 30 3.80 12.77 13.71
N SER A 31 2.73 13.53 13.95
CA SER A 31 2.85 14.96 14.17
C SER A 31 3.44 15.28 15.53
N ARG A 32 4.35 16.25 15.58
CA ARG A 32 4.79 16.90 16.84
C ARG A 32 3.87 18.06 17.24
N SER A 33 2.96 18.47 16.37
CA SER A 33 1.99 19.53 16.64
C SER A 33 0.72 18.92 17.22
N THR A 34 0.27 19.45 18.36
CA THR A 34 -0.99 19.09 19.02
C THR A 34 -2.20 19.80 18.38
N SER A 35 -1.99 20.72 17.44
CA SER A 35 -3.05 21.50 16.79
C SER A 35 -3.40 20.94 15.40
N GLY A 36 -4.39 20.03 15.35
CA GLY A 36 -5.27 19.87 14.19
C GLY A 36 -4.72 19.17 12.93
N GLY A 37 -4.87 17.85 12.88
CA GLY A 37 -4.93 17.07 11.65
C GLY A 37 -3.60 16.92 10.87
N LEU A 38 -3.61 16.04 9.84
CA LEU A 38 -2.47 15.86 8.94
C LEU A 38 -2.09 17.22 8.30
N GLY A 39 -0.90 17.72 8.63
CA GLY A 39 -0.31 18.88 7.97
C GLY A 39 -0.12 18.68 6.46
N GLY A 40 0.02 19.78 5.72
CA GLY A 40 -0.05 19.80 4.23
C GLY A 40 0.82 18.74 3.54
N HIS A 41 2.11 18.65 3.88
CA HIS A 41 3.01 17.67 3.27
C HIS A 41 2.64 16.22 3.61
N ALA A 42 2.31 15.94 4.87
CA ALA A 42 1.89 14.59 5.29
C ALA A 42 0.57 14.19 4.63
N LYS A 43 -0.39 15.12 4.56
CA LYS A 43 -1.68 14.93 3.88
C LYS A 43 -1.49 14.62 2.39
N MET A 44 -0.66 15.42 1.71
CA MET A 44 -0.38 15.23 0.29
C MET A 44 0.27 13.87 0.04
N MET A 45 1.28 13.49 0.85
CA MET A 45 1.94 12.19 0.72
C MET A 45 0.99 11.02 0.99
N TYR A 46 0.13 11.14 2.01
CA TYR A 46 -0.90 10.13 2.29
C TYR A 46 -1.83 9.96 1.08
N ILE A 47 -2.36 11.06 0.53
CA ILE A 47 -3.26 11.00 -0.63
C ILE A 47 -2.53 10.39 -1.84
N ALA A 48 -1.31 10.83 -2.12
CA ALA A 48 -0.51 10.34 -3.24
C ALA A 48 -0.28 8.82 -3.15
N HIS A 49 0.17 8.31 -1.99
CA HIS A 49 0.36 6.86 -1.85
C HIS A 49 -0.98 6.12 -2.01
N ARG A 50 -2.09 6.67 -1.49
CA ARG A 50 -3.41 5.98 -1.53
C ARG A 50 -3.91 5.84 -2.97
N ILE A 51 -3.75 6.89 -3.76
CA ILE A 51 -4.13 6.87 -5.18
C ILE A 51 -3.28 5.85 -5.92
N VAL A 52 -1.95 5.92 -5.77
CA VAL A 52 -1.03 5.03 -6.49
C VAL A 52 -1.22 3.56 -6.07
N SER A 53 -1.37 3.28 -4.77
CA SER A 53 -1.71 1.93 -4.29
C SER A 53 -3.04 1.47 -4.87
N GLY A 54 -4.07 2.32 -4.89
CA GLY A 54 -5.37 2.01 -5.52
C GLY A 54 -5.22 1.62 -7.00
N LEU A 55 -4.42 2.39 -7.76
CA LEU A 55 -4.12 2.08 -9.16
C LEU A 55 -3.35 0.76 -9.31
N ALA A 56 -2.41 0.45 -8.40
CA ALA A 56 -1.71 -0.83 -8.39
C ALA A 56 -2.67 -2.01 -8.16
N GLY A 57 -3.62 -1.87 -7.22
CA GLY A 57 -4.66 -2.86 -6.98
C GLY A 57 -5.57 -3.07 -8.20
N LEU A 58 -6.06 -1.98 -8.80
CA LEU A 58 -6.94 -2.04 -9.98
C LEU A 58 -6.22 -2.67 -11.18
N THR A 59 -5.00 -2.21 -11.49
CA THR A 59 -4.22 -2.79 -12.60
C THR A 59 -3.88 -4.25 -12.33
N GLY A 60 -3.61 -4.64 -11.07
CA GLY A 60 -3.38 -6.04 -10.69
C GLY A 60 -4.60 -6.94 -10.91
N LEU A 61 -5.80 -6.45 -10.58
CA LEU A 61 -7.06 -7.14 -10.88
C LEU A 61 -7.24 -7.32 -12.38
N VAL A 62 -6.99 -6.27 -13.17
CA VAL A 62 -7.09 -6.37 -14.64
C VAL A 62 -6.05 -7.35 -15.20
N VAL A 63 -4.80 -7.33 -14.72
CA VAL A 63 -3.77 -8.32 -15.10
C VAL A 63 -4.24 -9.75 -14.77
N THR A 64 -4.92 -9.94 -13.65
CA THR A 64 -5.42 -11.24 -13.21
C THR A 64 -6.51 -11.77 -14.15
N VAL A 65 -7.47 -10.93 -14.53
CA VAL A 65 -8.62 -11.31 -15.37
C VAL A 65 -8.27 -11.42 -16.85
N VAL A 66 -7.44 -10.51 -17.38
CA VAL A 66 -7.05 -10.49 -18.80
C VAL A 66 -5.89 -11.45 -19.08
N GLY A 67 -5.10 -11.77 -18.06
CA GLY A 67 -4.00 -12.73 -18.15
C GLY A 67 -4.43 -14.17 -17.83
N PRO A 68 -3.49 -15.13 -17.92
CA PRO A 68 -3.75 -16.54 -17.63
C PRO A 68 -3.77 -16.86 -16.12
N TRP A 69 -3.98 -15.87 -15.25
CA TRP A 69 -3.72 -15.98 -13.81
C TRP A 69 -4.96 -16.21 -12.95
N GLN A 70 -6.16 -16.07 -13.53
CA GLN A 70 -7.42 -16.17 -12.78
C GLN A 70 -7.58 -17.51 -12.04
N ALA A 71 -7.05 -18.60 -12.57
CA ALA A 71 -7.12 -19.91 -11.93
C ALA A 71 -6.03 -20.16 -10.86
N MET A 72 -5.06 -19.24 -10.70
CA MET A 72 -3.94 -19.40 -9.77
C MET A 72 -4.25 -18.76 -8.42
N LEU A 73 -3.60 -19.22 -7.34
CA LEU A 73 -3.87 -18.70 -6.00
C LEU A 73 -3.15 -17.38 -5.69
N PHE A 74 -1.94 -17.18 -6.24
CA PHE A 74 -1.13 -16.01 -5.92
C PHE A 74 -1.82 -14.64 -6.09
N PRO A 75 -2.69 -14.37 -7.11
CA PRO A 75 -3.32 -13.07 -7.25
C PRO A 75 -4.29 -12.76 -6.11
N TYR A 76 -4.96 -13.79 -5.58
CA TYR A 76 -5.91 -13.66 -4.48
C TYR A 76 -5.20 -13.47 -3.14
N ILE A 77 -4.07 -14.13 -2.93
CA ILE A 77 -3.19 -13.87 -1.78
C ILE A 77 -2.67 -12.43 -1.86
N GLY A 78 -2.21 -12.00 -3.04
CA GLY A 78 -1.77 -10.62 -3.27
C GLY A 78 -2.86 -9.58 -3.01
N LEU A 79 -4.12 -9.88 -3.38
CA LEU A 79 -5.28 -9.03 -3.13
C LEU A 79 -5.64 -8.95 -1.65
N ALA A 80 -5.61 -10.09 -0.93
CA ALA A 80 -5.83 -10.10 0.51
C ALA A 80 -4.77 -9.27 1.25
N ALA A 81 -3.50 -9.43 0.87
CA ALA A 81 -2.41 -8.62 1.40
C ALA A 81 -2.59 -7.13 1.08
N PHE A 82 -3.07 -6.80 -0.13
CA PHE A 82 -3.40 -5.42 -0.51
C PHE A 82 -4.54 -4.82 0.35
N ALA A 83 -5.56 -5.61 0.70
CA ALA A 83 -6.61 -5.18 1.61
C ALA A 83 -6.07 -4.88 3.02
N VAL A 84 -5.22 -5.76 3.55
CA VAL A 84 -4.52 -5.56 4.83
C VAL A 84 -3.68 -4.28 4.81
N HIS A 85 -2.92 -4.05 3.73
CA HIS A 85 -2.19 -2.80 3.50
C HIS A 85 -3.13 -1.59 3.61
N GLY A 86 -4.30 -1.64 2.96
CA GLY A 86 -5.25 -0.54 2.95
C GLY A 86 -5.83 -0.20 4.33
N ILE A 87 -6.13 -1.22 5.13
CA ILE A 87 -6.61 -1.06 6.52
C ILE A 87 -5.50 -0.45 7.39
N ALA A 88 -4.29 -0.98 7.30
CA ALA A 88 -3.14 -0.52 8.06
C ALA A 88 -2.77 0.93 7.73
N ALA A 89 -2.83 1.31 6.45
CA ALA A 89 -2.67 2.70 5.99
C ALA A 89 -3.66 3.64 6.68
N ASN A 90 -4.95 3.25 6.75
CA ASN A 90 -5.98 4.06 7.39
C ASN A 90 -5.76 4.17 8.91
N ILE A 91 -5.31 3.11 9.58
CA ILE A 91 -4.95 3.15 11.00
C ILE A 91 -3.78 4.11 11.22
N SER A 92 -2.74 4.06 10.39
CA SER A 92 -1.58 4.95 10.51
C SER A 92 -1.95 6.42 10.35
N LYS A 93 -2.91 6.74 9.46
CA LYS A 93 -3.46 8.08 9.30
C LYS A 93 -4.26 8.52 10.53
N LYS A 94 -5.18 7.68 11.01
CA LYS A 94 -6.03 8.01 12.18
C LYS A 94 -5.23 8.23 13.46
N THR A 95 -4.08 7.57 13.58
CA THR A 95 -3.20 7.65 14.75
C THR A 95 -2.04 8.64 14.55
N PHE A 96 -2.02 9.39 13.44
CA PHE A 96 -0.91 10.27 13.07
C PHE A 96 -0.68 11.40 14.09
N ASP A 97 -1.77 12.04 14.56
CA ASP A 97 -1.71 13.17 15.51
C ASP A 97 -1.95 12.76 16.97
N VAL A 98 -2.15 11.47 17.24
CA VAL A 98 -2.51 10.98 18.57
C VAL A 98 -1.27 10.44 19.28
N ALA A 99 -0.66 11.26 20.14
CA ALA A 99 0.64 10.95 20.76
C ALA A 99 0.68 9.60 21.51
N HIS A 100 -0.35 9.28 22.29
CA HIS A 100 -0.43 8.03 23.05
C HIS A 100 -0.65 6.78 22.16
N GLU A 101 -1.04 6.96 20.89
CA GLU A 101 -1.23 5.87 19.92
C GLU A 101 0.01 5.61 19.04
N ALA A 102 1.18 6.16 19.41
CA ALA A 102 2.41 6.01 18.64
C ALA A 102 2.81 4.54 18.38
N ARG A 103 2.59 3.65 19.36
CA ARG A 103 2.85 2.21 19.19
C ARG A 103 1.94 1.61 18.12
N LYS A 104 0.64 1.86 18.20
CA LYS A 104 -0.36 1.38 17.24
C LYS A 104 -0.07 1.89 15.83
N ARG A 105 0.32 3.17 15.70
CA ARG A 105 0.75 3.76 14.43
C ARG A 105 1.94 3.01 13.83
N ARG A 106 3.01 2.81 14.61
CA ARG A 106 4.23 2.11 14.14
C ARG A 106 3.94 0.67 13.73
N VAL A 107 3.14 -0.06 14.51
CA VAL A 107 2.68 -1.42 14.15
C VAL A 107 1.90 -1.39 12.84
N ALA A 108 0.97 -0.44 12.67
CA ALA A 108 0.22 -0.30 11.43
C ALA A 108 1.14 0.01 10.23
N LEU A 109 2.15 0.87 10.39
CA LEU A 109 3.12 1.16 9.32
C LEU A 109 3.93 -0.07 8.93
N LEU A 110 4.39 -0.87 9.91
CA LEU A 110 5.10 -2.12 9.65
C LEU A 110 4.20 -3.13 8.93
N ILE A 111 2.95 -3.31 9.38
CA ILE A 111 1.98 -4.17 8.69
C ILE A 111 1.73 -3.67 7.27
N GLN A 112 1.58 -2.36 7.07
CA GLN A 112 1.32 -1.75 5.78
C GLN A 112 2.43 -2.06 4.77
N ILE A 113 3.70 -1.93 5.15
CA ILE A 113 4.83 -2.18 4.26
C ILE A 113 5.07 -3.68 4.05
N SER A 114 4.95 -4.50 5.10
CA SER A 114 5.10 -5.96 5.01
C SER A 114 4.01 -6.58 4.13
N ALA A 115 2.76 -6.11 4.23
CA ALA A 115 1.67 -6.61 3.40
C ALA A 115 1.88 -6.28 1.91
N LEU A 116 2.39 -5.09 1.60
CA LEU A 116 2.64 -4.72 0.21
C LEU A 116 3.88 -5.44 -0.36
N ALA A 117 4.91 -5.66 0.47
CA ALA A 117 6.04 -6.52 0.12
C ALA A 117 5.61 -7.97 -0.12
N LEU A 118 4.72 -8.51 0.71
CA LEU A 118 4.13 -9.84 0.51
C LEU A 118 3.38 -9.92 -0.82
N SER A 119 2.53 -8.92 -1.12
CA SER A 119 1.79 -8.83 -2.37
C SER A 119 2.70 -8.82 -3.60
N ALA A 120 3.83 -8.10 -3.53
CA ALA A 120 4.84 -8.10 -4.59
C ALA A 120 5.59 -9.44 -4.67
N TYR A 121 5.93 -10.05 -3.53
CA TYR A 121 6.66 -11.31 -3.46
C TYR A 121 5.89 -12.47 -4.07
N VAL A 122 4.60 -12.62 -3.75
CA VAL A 122 3.76 -13.70 -4.30
C VAL A 122 3.64 -13.62 -5.83
N MET A 123 3.64 -12.41 -6.38
CA MET A 123 3.66 -12.16 -7.84
C MET A 123 4.97 -12.57 -8.52
N VAL A 124 6.09 -12.54 -7.80
CA VAL A 124 7.42 -12.92 -8.32
C VAL A 124 7.56 -14.44 -8.34
N ILE A 125 7.21 -15.11 -7.25
CA ILE A 125 7.40 -16.55 -7.12
C ILE A 125 6.43 -17.34 -8.00
N LYS A 126 5.17 -16.90 -8.13
CA LYS A 126 4.11 -17.55 -8.95
C LYS A 126 3.96 -19.07 -8.75
N THR A 127 4.47 -19.61 -7.65
CA THR A 127 4.56 -21.04 -7.38
C THR A 127 3.27 -21.63 -6.80
N ILE A 128 2.18 -20.85 -6.74
CA ILE A 128 0.90 -21.20 -6.10
C ILE A 128 -0.29 -20.75 -6.95
#